data_AF-A0A822B0G5-F1
#
_entry.id   AF-A0A822B0G5-F1
#
_cell.length_a   1.000
_cell.length_b   1.000
_cell.length_c   1.000
_cell.angle_alpha   90.00
_cell.angle_beta   90.00
_cell.angle_gamma   90.00
#
_symmetry.space_group_name_H-M   'P 1'
#
loop_
_entity.id
_entity.type
_entity.pdbx_description
1 polymer ?
#
loop_
_entity_poly.entity_id
_entity_poly.type
_entity_poly.pdbx_seq_one_letter_code
_entity_poly.pdbx_strand_id
1 'polypeptide(L)'
;MTRITRIAVLLNGKANNGKAKSIYDKTIFPLLHLIGLDVRVYRLDTITDTDGLQELLTNKIEPNELTALMIVGGDGTLSELTPYLFQSNILQNLPICIIPIGEYVSFGRSLFPITNKKKLHDDIALLCESVFALYNGKIVRKPLLKITMSNQNEKSILSHSLNVLHDSDYFKSIEVLERKSININSQNYST
;
A
#
# COMPACT_ATOMS: atom_id res chain seq x y z
N MET A 1 -15.08 14.87 -3.66
CA MET A 1 -14.06 13.81 -3.52
C MET A 1 -12.73 14.44 -3.90
N THR A 2 -11.76 14.50 -2.98
CA THR A 2 -10.46 15.14 -3.20
C THR A 2 -9.66 14.30 -4.17
N ARG A 3 -9.26 14.90 -5.30
CA ARG A 3 -8.47 14.21 -6.33
C ARG A 3 -7.04 14.01 -5.83
N ILE A 4 -6.53 12.77 -5.91
CA ILE A 4 -5.11 12.49 -5.68
C ILE A 4 -4.30 13.12 -6.81
N THR A 5 -3.32 13.96 -6.46
CA THR A 5 -2.56 14.76 -7.43
C THR A 5 -1.06 14.75 -7.14
N ARG A 6 -0.66 15.03 -5.89
CA ARG A 6 0.73 14.97 -5.43
C ARG A 6 0.90 13.92 -4.34
N ILE A 7 1.91 13.06 -4.48
CA ILE A 7 2.21 12.00 -3.52
C ILE A 7 3.69 11.99 -3.15
N ALA A 8 3.97 11.56 -1.92
CA ALA A 8 5.30 11.14 -1.52
C ALA A 8 5.36 9.60 -1.52
N VAL A 9 6.46 9.02 -1.99
CA VAL A 9 6.73 7.59 -2.01
C VAL A 9 7.89 7.28 -1.08
N LEU A 10 7.65 6.49 -0.05
CA LEU A 10 8.66 5.93 0.83
C LEU A 10 9.06 4.55 0.30
N LEU A 11 10.22 4.47 -0.36
CA LEU A 11 10.69 3.24 -1.01
C LEU A 11 11.78 2.57 -0.19
N ASN A 12 11.50 1.38 0.34
CA ASN A 12 12.55 0.50 0.86
C ASN A 12 13.13 -0.36 -0.27
N GLY A 13 14.23 0.09 -0.88
CA GLY A 13 14.90 -0.64 -1.96
C GLY A 13 15.44 -2.02 -1.56
N LYS A 14 15.71 -2.25 -0.27
CA LYS A 14 16.22 -3.52 0.28
C LYS A 14 15.12 -4.58 0.47
N ALA A 15 13.84 -4.20 0.38
CA ALA A 15 12.74 -5.16 0.49
C ALA A 15 12.77 -6.21 -0.64
N ASN A 16 12.16 -7.37 -0.37
CA ASN A 16 12.11 -8.53 -1.28
C ASN A 16 13.50 -8.93 -1.82
N ASN A 17 14.45 -9.19 -0.91
CA ASN A 17 15.82 -9.58 -1.27
C ASN A 17 16.51 -8.55 -2.19
N GLY A 18 16.31 -7.25 -1.92
CA GLY A 18 16.89 -6.15 -2.71
C GLY A 18 16.23 -5.91 -4.08
N LYS A 19 15.11 -6.57 -4.39
CA LYS A 19 14.43 -6.44 -5.69
C LYS A 19 13.40 -5.32 -5.72
N ALA A 20 13.02 -4.76 -4.57
CA ALA A 20 11.92 -3.79 -4.48
C ALA A 20 12.10 -2.56 -5.35
N LYS A 21 13.31 -2.00 -5.42
CA LYS A 21 13.61 -0.88 -6.33
C LYS A 21 13.36 -1.25 -7.79
N SER A 22 13.88 -2.41 -8.23
CA SER A 22 13.71 -2.89 -9.61
C SER A 22 12.26 -3.14 -9.96
N ILE A 23 11.47 -3.69 -9.03
CA ILE A 23 10.03 -3.87 -9.19
C ILE A 23 9.34 -2.51 -9.29
N TYR A 24 9.60 -1.60 -8.36
CA TYR A 24 9.04 -0.24 -8.38
C TYR A 24 9.32 0.47 -9.71
N ASP A 25 10.57 0.51 -10.16
CA ASP A 25 10.98 1.21 -11.39
C ASP A 25 10.31 0.61 -12.65
N LYS A 26 10.09 -0.71 -12.68
CA LYS A 26 9.55 -1.41 -13.86
C LYS A 26 8.02 -1.46 -13.90
N THR A 27 7.36 -1.49 -12.75
CA THR A 27 5.90 -1.72 -12.68
C THR A 27 5.15 -0.54 -12.10
N ILE A 28 5.53 -0.06 -10.92
CA ILE A 28 4.77 0.95 -10.18
C ILE A 28 5.00 2.35 -10.75
N PHE A 29 6.25 2.73 -10.96
CA PHE A 29 6.63 4.07 -11.39
C PHE A 29 6.00 4.45 -12.75
N PRO A 30 6.00 3.59 -13.78
CA PRO A 30 5.29 3.87 -15.03
C PRO A 30 3.78 4.09 -14.85
N LEU A 31 3.13 3.33 -13.96
CA LEU A 31 1.69 3.48 -13.68
C LEU A 31 1.39 4.81 -13.00
N LEU A 32 2.22 5.24 -12.03
CA LEU A 32 2.03 6.52 -11.35
C LEU A 32 2.16 7.71 -12.32
N HIS A 33 3.13 7.64 -13.24
CA HIS A 33 3.29 8.64 -14.29
C HIS A 33 2.13 8.63 -15.30
N LEU A 34 1.62 7.45 -15.68
CA LEU A 34 0.48 7.33 -16.58
C LEU A 34 -0.80 7.96 -15.98
N ILE A 35 -0.98 7.86 -14.67
CA ILE A 35 -2.10 8.47 -13.94
C ILE A 35 -1.95 10.00 -13.83
N GLY A 36 -0.76 10.54 -14.13
CA GLY A 36 -0.47 11.98 -14.08
C GLY A 36 -0.27 12.51 -12.66
N LEU A 37 0.29 11.68 -11.75
CA LEU A 37 0.62 12.10 -10.39
C LEU A 37 1.99 12.80 -10.35
N ASP A 38 2.09 13.85 -9.53
CA ASP A 38 3.37 14.45 -9.11
C ASP A 38 3.96 13.60 -7.98
N VAL A 39 5.05 12.88 -8.27
CA VAL A 39 5.62 11.85 -7.40
C VAL A 39 6.97 12.28 -6.85
N ARG A 40 7.08 12.43 -5.53
CA ARG A 40 8.35 12.62 -4.82
C ARG A 40 8.81 11.30 -4.19
N VAL A 41 9.94 10.73 -4.62
CA VAL A 41 10.43 9.44 -4.11
C VAL A 41 11.54 9.66 -3.07
N TYR A 42 11.35 9.09 -1.88
CA TYR A 42 12.32 9.05 -0.80
C TYR A 42 12.79 7.62 -0.56
N ARG A 43 14.10 7.40 -0.66
CA ARG A 43 14.72 6.10 -0.44
C ARG A 43 14.96 5.88 1.04
N LEU A 44 14.25 4.93 1.62
CA LEU A 44 14.44 4.52 3.02
C LEU A 44 15.72 3.71 3.19
N ASP A 45 16.12 2.97 2.15
CA ASP A 45 17.28 2.08 2.22
C ASP A 45 18.64 2.82 2.30
N THR A 46 18.63 4.13 2.04
CA THR A 46 19.78 5.04 2.20
C THR A 46 19.83 5.72 3.57
N ILE A 47 18.76 5.62 4.36
CA ILE A 47 18.71 6.16 5.72
C ILE A 47 19.26 5.09 6.67
N THR A 48 20.28 5.44 7.44
CA THR A 48 21.01 4.50 8.29
C THR A 48 20.64 4.58 9.76
N ASP A 49 20.04 5.69 10.18
CA ASP A 49 19.75 6.02 11.57
C ASP A 49 18.32 6.53 11.76
N THR A 50 17.87 6.48 13.01
CA THR A 50 16.53 6.93 13.40
C THR A 50 16.34 8.42 13.21
N ASP A 51 17.41 9.20 13.38
CA ASP A 51 17.38 10.66 13.29
C ASP A 51 17.16 11.10 11.85
N GLY A 52 17.81 10.45 10.88
CA GLY A 52 17.57 10.70 9.45
C GLY A 52 16.14 10.36 9.02
N LEU A 53 15.54 9.31 9.59
CA LEU A 53 14.13 8.97 9.33
C LEU A 53 13.19 10.03 9.92
N GLN A 54 13.46 10.49 11.13
CA GLN A 54 12.66 11.55 11.77
C GLN A 54 12.79 12.88 11.03
N GLU A 55 13.99 13.26 10.57
CA GLU A 55 14.22 14.45 9.76
C GLU A 55 13.45 14.37 8.44
N LEU A 56 13.48 13.22 7.76
CA LEU A 56 12.70 13.00 6.53
C LEU A 56 11.21 13.25 6.77
N LEU A 57 10.63 12.60 7.78
CA LEU A 57 9.18 12.64 8.01
C LEU A 57 8.70 13.97 8.58
N THR A 58 9.55 14.70 9.31
CA THR A 58 9.16 15.96 9.97
C THR A 58 9.47 17.18 9.11
N ASN A 59 10.62 17.20 8.41
CA ASN A 59 11.14 18.40 7.75
C ASN A 59 11.04 18.34 6.23
N LYS A 60 10.99 17.14 5.61
CA LYS A 60 10.98 17.00 4.14
C LYS A 60 9.62 16.61 3.58
N ILE A 61 8.79 15.95 4.39
CA ILE A 61 7.42 15.58 4.02
C ILE A 61 6.50 16.59 4.65
N GLU A 62 5.96 17.49 3.82
CA GLU A 62 4.98 18.48 4.25
C GLU A 62 3.56 17.94 3.97
N PRO A 63 2.79 17.51 4.98
CA PRO A 63 1.52 16.83 4.74
C PRO A 63 0.50 17.70 3.99
N ASN A 64 0.58 19.03 4.15
CA ASN A 64 -0.33 19.98 3.52
C ASN A 64 -0.11 20.12 2.01
N GLU A 65 1.08 19.78 1.50
CA GLU A 65 1.37 19.80 0.07
C GLU A 65 0.99 18.50 -0.64
N LEU A 66 0.72 17.44 0.13
CA LEU A 66 0.50 16.09 -0.38
C LEU A 66 -0.98 15.73 -0.29
N THR A 67 -1.40 14.83 -1.17
CA THR A 67 -2.76 14.25 -1.16
C THR A 67 -2.77 12.81 -0.67
N ALA A 68 -1.64 12.12 -0.72
CA ALA A 68 -1.44 10.80 -0.14
C ALA A 68 0.06 10.53 0.13
N LEU A 69 0.32 9.60 1.03
CA LEU A 69 1.63 8.99 1.23
C LEU A 69 1.59 7.54 0.72
N MET A 70 2.54 7.15 -0.12
CA MET A 70 2.71 5.78 -0.57
C MET A 70 3.89 5.14 0.15
N ILE A 71 3.71 3.92 0.67
CA ILE A 71 4.78 3.11 1.27
C ILE A 71 5.02 1.89 0.38
N VAL A 72 6.25 1.73 -0.10
CA VAL A 72 6.65 0.62 -0.96
C VAL A 72 7.62 -0.28 -0.20
N GLY A 73 7.15 -1.46 0.21
CA GLY A 73 7.91 -2.40 1.03
C GLY A 73 7.07 -3.56 1.55
N GLY A 74 7.65 -4.31 2.48
CA GLY A 74 6.96 -5.45 3.13
C GLY A 74 6.41 -5.08 4.50
N ASP A 75 5.89 -6.09 5.21
CA ASP A 75 5.34 -5.93 6.56
C ASP A 75 6.36 -5.34 7.54
N GLY A 76 7.64 -5.72 7.42
CA GLY A 76 8.73 -5.15 8.24
C GLY A 76 8.91 -3.64 8.03
N THR A 77 8.78 -3.16 6.79
CA THR A 77 8.86 -1.72 6.47
C THR A 77 7.69 -0.95 7.07
N LEU A 78 6.48 -1.52 7.03
CA LEU A 78 5.32 -0.92 7.68
C LEU A 78 5.50 -0.86 9.20
N SER A 79 5.94 -1.96 9.82
CA SER A 79 6.16 -2.01 11.27
C SER A 79 7.21 -1.00 11.72
N GLU A 80 8.27 -0.81 10.93
CA GLU A 80 9.34 0.13 11.22
C GLU A 80 8.86 1.58 11.10
N LEU A 81 8.14 1.93 10.03
CA LEU A 81 7.69 3.32 9.79
C LEU A 81 6.52 3.75 10.65
N THR A 82 5.61 2.84 11.00
CA THR A 82 4.33 3.18 11.66
C THR A 82 4.49 4.05 12.91
N PRO A 83 5.42 3.76 13.85
CA PRO A 83 5.65 4.61 15.02
C PRO A 83 6.05 6.04 14.65
N TYR A 84 6.95 6.21 13.68
CA TYR A 84 7.42 7.54 13.26
C TYR A 84 6.36 8.32 12.50
N LEU A 85 5.58 7.65 11.65
CA LEU A 85 4.45 8.26 10.95
C LEU A 85 3.38 8.72 11.94
N PHE A 86 3.18 7.97 13.03
CA PHE A 86 2.28 8.35 14.11
C PHE A 86 2.77 9.58 14.86
N GLN A 87 4.05 9.61 15.25
CA GLN A 87 4.68 10.74 15.96
C GLN A 87 4.72 12.03 15.13
N SER A 88 4.90 11.92 13.80
CA SER A 88 4.91 13.06 12.86
C SER A 88 3.51 13.53 12.47
N ASN A 89 2.44 12.99 13.05
CA ASN A 89 1.04 13.26 12.69
C ASN A 89 0.68 13.01 11.21
N ILE A 90 1.53 12.32 10.44
CA ILE A 90 1.26 12.01 9.04
C ILE A 90 0.02 11.13 8.91
N LEU A 91 -0.13 10.12 9.78
CA LEU A 91 -1.27 9.18 9.74
C LEU A 91 -2.63 9.85 9.93
N GLN A 92 -2.65 11.02 10.58
CA GLN A 92 -3.87 11.78 10.86
C GLN A 92 -4.25 12.71 9.71
N ASN A 93 -3.26 13.19 8.95
CA ASN A 93 -3.43 14.21 7.92
C ASN A 93 -3.46 13.64 6.49
N LEU A 94 -2.82 12.50 6.26
CA LEU A 94 -2.68 11.90 4.92
C LEU A 94 -3.22 10.47 4.88
N PRO A 95 -4.00 10.12 3.83
CA PRO A 95 -4.29 8.72 3.55
C PRO A 95 -3.01 8.01 3.06
N ILE A 96 -2.85 6.75 3.47
CA ILE A 96 -1.69 5.93 3.14
C ILE A 96 -2.04 4.85 2.13
N CYS A 97 -1.31 4.84 1.02
CA CYS A 97 -1.30 3.75 0.06
C CYS A 97 -0.14 2.81 0.39
N ILE A 98 -0.38 1.51 0.33
CA ILE A 98 0.63 0.50 0.62
C ILE A 98 0.82 -0.31 -0.64
N ILE A 99 2.05 -0.36 -1.13
CA ILE A 99 2.48 -1.22 -2.23
C ILE A 99 3.23 -2.41 -1.61
N PRO A 100 2.57 -3.57 -1.48
CA PRO A 100 3.12 -4.73 -0.81
C PRO A 100 4.19 -5.40 -1.67
N ILE A 101 5.45 -5.20 -1.32
CA ILE A 101 6.59 -5.85 -1.97
C ILE A 101 7.34 -6.72 -0.95
N GLY A 102 7.31 -8.03 -1.14
CA GLY A 102 7.95 -8.99 -0.25
C GLY A 102 7.54 -10.42 -0.55
N GLU A 103 8.27 -11.38 0.03
CA GLU A 103 7.94 -12.80 -0.10
C GLU A 103 6.73 -13.19 0.79
N TYR A 104 6.60 -12.51 1.93
CA TYR A 104 5.48 -12.61 2.85
C TYR A 104 4.89 -11.22 3.06
N VAL A 105 3.65 -11.02 2.61
CA VAL A 105 2.94 -9.75 2.77
C VAL A 105 1.54 -9.99 3.34
N SER A 106 1.49 -10.19 4.65
CA SER A 106 0.26 -10.47 5.38
C SER A 106 -0.67 -9.25 5.38
N PHE A 107 -0.12 -8.05 5.57
CA PHE A 107 -0.92 -6.83 5.63
C PHE A 107 -1.51 -6.47 4.27
N GLY A 108 -0.70 -6.49 3.21
CA GLY A 108 -1.17 -6.24 1.85
C GLY A 108 -2.22 -7.24 1.39
N ARG A 109 -2.09 -8.53 1.73
CA ARG A 109 -3.12 -9.55 1.43
C ARG A 109 -4.39 -9.38 2.25
N SER A 110 -4.31 -8.85 3.47
CA SER A 110 -5.50 -8.47 4.24
C SER A 110 -6.20 -7.23 3.70
N LEU A 111 -5.47 -6.35 3.01
CA LEU A 111 -6.06 -5.24 2.28
C LEU A 111 -6.72 -5.77 1.03
N PHE A 112 -5.95 -6.37 0.12
CA PHE A 112 -6.42 -6.81 -1.19
C PHE A 112 -6.58 -8.34 -1.21
N PRO A 113 -7.79 -8.89 -1.00
CA PRO A 113 -8.03 -10.32 -1.06
C PRO A 113 -8.05 -10.81 -2.51
N ILE A 114 -6.91 -10.74 -3.18
CA ILE A 114 -6.71 -11.22 -4.54
C ILE A 114 -6.29 -12.69 -4.42
N THR A 115 -7.27 -13.57 -4.56
CA THR A 115 -7.19 -15.05 -4.70
C THR A 115 -6.26 -15.84 -3.76
N ASN A 116 -6.82 -16.85 -3.08
CA ASN A 116 -6.14 -17.72 -2.11
C ASN A 116 -5.01 -18.65 -2.65
N LYS A 117 -4.48 -18.46 -3.87
CA LYS A 117 -3.57 -19.42 -4.50
C LYS A 117 -2.29 -18.77 -5.00
N LYS A 118 -1.24 -18.70 -4.16
CA LYS A 118 0.13 -18.24 -4.52
C LYS A 118 0.53 -18.66 -5.95
N LYS A 119 0.27 -17.81 -6.93
CA LYS A 119 0.86 -17.88 -8.27
C LYS A 119 1.69 -16.62 -8.49
N LEU A 120 2.74 -16.75 -9.31
CA LEU A 120 3.62 -15.64 -9.71
C LEU A 120 2.86 -14.44 -10.29
N HIS A 121 1.67 -14.67 -10.89
CA HIS A 121 0.80 -13.63 -11.44
C HIS A 121 0.03 -12.84 -10.37
N ASP A 122 -0.17 -13.39 -9.18
CA ASP A 122 -0.92 -12.73 -8.10
C ASP A 122 -0.17 -11.52 -7.56
N ASP A 123 1.17 -11.59 -7.55
CA ASP A 123 1.99 -10.52 -6.99
C ASP A 123 1.94 -9.27 -7.88
N ILE A 124 1.97 -9.41 -9.21
CA ILE A 124 1.83 -8.26 -10.13
C ILE A 124 0.41 -7.69 -10.06
N ALA A 125 -0.62 -8.55 -10.03
CA ALA A 125 -2.00 -8.10 -9.87
C ALA A 125 -2.16 -7.31 -8.57
N LEU A 126 -1.62 -7.81 -7.46
CA LEU A 126 -1.62 -7.13 -6.16
C LEU A 126 -0.95 -5.76 -6.21
N LEU A 127 0.19 -5.66 -6.89
CA LEU A 127 0.88 -4.38 -7.08
C LEU A 127 0.03 -3.39 -7.89
N CYS A 128 -0.58 -3.84 -8.99
CA CYS A 128 -1.46 -3.01 -9.82
C CYS A 128 -2.70 -2.56 -9.05
N GLU A 129 -3.39 -3.46 -8.35
CA GLU A 129 -4.56 -3.15 -7.51
C GLU A 129 -4.22 -2.12 -6.44
N SER A 130 -3.03 -2.22 -5.84
CA SER A 130 -2.57 -1.24 -4.85
C SER A 130 -2.43 0.16 -5.45
N VAL A 131 -1.95 0.26 -6.69
CA VAL A 131 -1.87 1.55 -7.43
C VAL A 131 -3.26 2.03 -7.84
N PHE A 132 -4.16 1.15 -8.27
CA PHE A 132 -5.52 1.54 -8.62
C PHE A 132 -6.34 1.99 -7.41
N ALA A 133 -6.10 1.42 -6.23
CA ALA A 133 -6.70 1.90 -5.00
C ALA A 133 -6.30 3.35 -4.67
N LEU A 134 -5.06 3.73 -4.98
CA LEU A 134 -4.62 5.13 -4.91
C LEU A 134 -5.38 6.00 -5.92
N TYR A 135 -5.48 5.56 -7.17
CA TYR A 135 -6.22 6.30 -8.21
C TYR A 135 -7.70 6.50 -7.86
N ASN A 136 -8.36 5.45 -7.38
CA ASN A 136 -9.77 5.46 -7.04
C ASN A 136 -10.06 6.25 -5.75
N GLY A 137 -9.05 6.56 -4.95
CA GLY A 137 -9.19 7.42 -3.76
C GLY A 137 -10.10 6.86 -2.67
N LYS A 138 -10.41 5.57 -2.69
CA LYS A 138 -11.25 4.90 -1.68
C LYS A 138 -10.44 4.68 -0.42
N ILE A 139 -10.90 5.24 0.69
CA ILE A 139 -10.21 5.19 1.99
C ILE A 139 -10.96 4.24 2.93
N VAL A 140 -10.22 3.33 3.55
CA VAL A 140 -10.69 2.40 4.59
C VAL A 140 -9.93 2.69 5.88
N ARG A 141 -10.66 2.82 6.99
CA ARG A 141 -10.05 2.95 8.32
C ARG A 141 -9.62 1.59 8.85
N LYS A 142 -8.37 1.47 9.26
CA LYS A 142 -7.80 0.26 9.89
C LYS A 142 -7.32 0.58 11.30
N PRO A 143 -7.62 -0.24 12.31
CA PRO A 143 -7.16 0.02 13.67
C PRO A 143 -5.62 -0.11 13.77
N LEU A 144 -5.01 0.73 14.59
CA LEU A 144 -3.60 0.72 14.97
C LEU A 144 -3.50 0.30 16.43
N LEU A 145 -2.58 -0.63 16.70
CA LEU A 145 -2.27 -1.11 18.04
C LEU A 145 -0.95 -0.49 18.50
N LYS A 146 -0.99 0.37 19.52
CA LYS A 146 0.22 0.83 20.23
C LYS A 146 0.56 -0.17 21.33
N ILE A 147 1.76 -0.73 21.27
CA ILE A 147 2.30 -1.63 22.29
C ILE A 147 3.40 -0.88 23.03
N THR A 148 3.22 -0.68 24.33
CA THR A 148 4.25 -0.12 25.22
C THR A 148 4.73 -1.21 26.15
N MET A 149 6.05 -1.40 26.25
CA MET A 149 6.64 -2.31 27.23
C MET A 149 6.89 -1.52 28.52
N SER A 150 6.01 -1.66 29.50
CA SER A 150 6.26 -1.18 30.85
C SER A 150 7.08 -2.23 31.60
N ASN A 151 8.25 -1.86 32.14
CA ASN A 151 8.95 -2.76 33.08
C ASN A 151 8.11 -3.09 34.34
N GLN A 152 7.00 -2.37 34.59
CA GLN A 152 5.95 -2.74 35.54
C GLN A 152 4.55 -2.29 35.07
N ASN A 153 3.66 -3.27 34.86
CA ASN A 153 2.20 -3.26 35.10
C ASN A 153 1.23 -2.19 34.54
N GLU A 154 1.47 -1.54 33.39
CA GLU A 154 0.35 -0.89 32.67
C GLU A 154 0.43 -1.06 31.14
N LYS A 155 -0.40 -1.98 30.61
CA LYS A 155 -0.72 -2.03 29.18
C LYS A 155 -1.83 -1.01 28.89
N SER A 156 -1.47 0.16 28.38
CA SER A 156 -2.46 1.07 27.80
C SER A 156 -2.73 0.69 26.34
N ILE A 157 -3.96 0.25 26.05
CA ILE A 157 -4.43 0.03 24.67
C ILE A 157 -5.02 1.35 24.20
N LEU A 158 -4.24 2.13 23.43
CA LEU A 158 -4.77 3.29 22.73
C LEU A 158 -5.20 2.86 21.33
N SER A 159 -6.52 2.85 21.08
CA SER A 159 -7.08 2.59 19.75
C SER A 159 -6.93 3.84 18.87
N HIS A 160 -6.02 3.79 17.90
CA HIS A 160 -5.95 4.77 16.83
C HIS A 160 -6.39 4.11 15.51
N SER A 161 -6.69 4.90 14.49
CA SER A 161 -7.02 4.35 13.16
C SER A 161 -6.16 4.97 12.07
N LEU A 162 -5.69 4.13 11.15
CA LEU A 162 -5.00 4.46 9.93
C LEU A 162 -6.00 4.58 8.77
N ASN A 163 -5.97 5.69 8.03
CA ASN A 163 -6.67 5.80 6.76
C ASN A 163 -5.84 5.13 5.67
N VAL A 164 -6.26 3.95 5.19
CA VAL A 164 -5.57 3.19 4.15
C VAL A 164 -6.35 3.27 2.85
N LEU A 165 -5.66 3.57 1.74
CA LEU A 165 -6.25 3.51 0.41
C LEU A 165 -6.43 2.05 -0.02
N HIS A 166 -7.66 1.69 -0.37
CA HIS A 166 -8.04 0.32 -0.67
C HIS A 166 -9.24 0.28 -1.62
N ASP A 167 -9.24 -0.64 -2.58
CA ASP A 167 -10.38 -0.89 -3.46
C ASP A 167 -10.87 -2.34 -3.35
N SER A 168 -12.08 -2.53 -2.81
CA SER A 168 -12.71 -3.86 -2.63
C SER A 168 -13.47 -4.36 -3.86
N ASP A 169 -13.73 -3.50 -4.84
CA ASP A 169 -14.83 -3.75 -5.79
C ASP A 169 -14.36 -4.22 -7.16
N TYR A 170 -13.07 -4.11 -7.48
CA TYR A 170 -12.54 -4.41 -8.81
C TYR A 170 -12.64 -5.90 -9.14
N PHE A 171 -12.25 -6.81 -8.23
CA PHE A 171 -12.37 -8.25 -8.47
C PHE A 171 -13.81 -8.80 -8.43
N LYS A 172 -14.73 -8.16 -7.70
CA LYS A 172 -16.17 -8.49 -7.82
C LYS A 172 -16.65 -8.22 -9.24
N SER A 173 -16.18 -7.15 -9.87
CA SER A 173 -16.57 -6.82 -11.24
C SER A 173 -15.92 -7.75 -12.29
N ILE A 174 -14.67 -8.18 -12.08
CA ILE A 174 -13.98 -9.14 -12.96
C ILE A 174 -14.58 -10.56 -12.83
N GLU A 175 -14.87 -11.07 -11.63
CA GLU A 175 -15.57 -12.35 -11.46
C GLU A 175 -16.96 -12.34 -12.10
N VAL A 176 -17.67 -11.20 -12.04
CA VAL A 176 -18.98 -11.04 -12.70
C VAL A 176 -18.83 -11.03 -14.23
N LEU A 177 -17.76 -10.44 -14.76
CA LEU A 177 -17.45 -10.43 -16.20
C LEU A 177 -17.02 -11.82 -16.70
N GLU A 178 -16.16 -12.54 -15.96
CA GLU A 178 -15.79 -13.92 -16.30
C GLU A 178 -16.99 -14.87 -16.26
N ARG A 179 -17.89 -14.74 -15.26
CA ARG A 179 -19.13 -15.54 -15.20
C ARG A 179 -20.11 -15.22 -16.33
N LYS A 180 -20.14 -13.99 -16.85
CA LYS A 180 -20.95 -13.64 -18.02
C LYS A 180 -20.35 -14.14 -19.35
N SER A 181 -19.05 -14.40 -19.38
CA SER A 181 -18.33 -14.82 -20.60
C SER A 181 -18.39 -16.33 -20.84
N ILE A 182 -18.81 -17.12 -19.86
CA ILE A 182 -18.99 -18.57 -19.96
C ILE A 182 -20.50 -18.87 -20.07
N ASN A 183 -21.07 -18.53 -21.23
CA ASN A 183 -22.34 -19.11 -21.66
C ASN A 183 -22.16 -19.51 -23.13
N ILE A 184 -21.32 -20.53 -23.34
CA ILE A 184 -21.17 -21.18 -24.63
C ILE A 184 -22.41 -22.06 -24.77
N ASN A 185 -23.31 -21.66 -25.66
CA ASN A 185 -24.48 -22.44 -26.06
C ASN A 185 -24.06 -23.86 -26.50
N SER A 186 -24.20 -24.84 -25.60
CA SER A 186 -24.32 -26.23 -26.00
C SER A 186 -25.78 -26.50 -26.35
N GLN A 187 -26.20 -26.05 -27.53
CA GLN A 187 -27.41 -26.57 -28.17
C GLN A 187 -27.06 -27.18 -29.52
N ASN A 188 -27.31 -28.49 -29.59
CA ASN A 188 -27.76 -29.25 -30.75
C ASN A 188 -26.75 -29.58 -31.86
N TYR A 189 -26.06 -30.70 -31.67
CA TYR A 189 -25.87 -31.65 -32.77
C TYR A 189 -26.38 -33.02 -32.31
N SER A 190 -27.56 -33.38 -32.78
CA SER A 190 -28.09 -34.74 -32.79
C SER A 190 -28.56 -35.00 -34.22
N THR A 191 -27.77 -35.77 -34.96
CA THR A 191 -28.19 -36.43 -36.21
C THR A 191 -29.02 -37.65 -35.87
#